data_AF-A0A9E1USE1-F1
#
_entry.id   AF-A0A9E1USE1-F1
#
_cell.length_a   1.000
_cell.length_b   1.000
_cell.length_c   1.000
_cell.angle_alpha   90.00
_cell.angle_beta   90.00
_cell.angle_gamma   90.00
#
_symmetry.space_group_name_H-M   'P 1'
#
loop_
_entity.id
_entity.type
_entity.pdbx_description
1 polymer ?
#
loop_
_entity_poly.entity_id
_entity_poly.type
_entity_poly.pdbx_seq_one_letter_code
_entity_poly.pdbx_strand_id
1 'polypeptide(L)'
;MTFVSLASETLDVAFAEFGVDALYTPQGGTSVNIRAIATRPDEIVGFGDTRVHAETALFEIRVSEVSQPRPGDLLTVDGADHIIQGEPERRDPHRLVWALDTRPA
;
A
#
# COMPACT_ATOMS: atom_id res chain seq x y z
N MET A 1 25.21 -15.72 4.51
CA MET A 1 23.81 -15.26 4.61
C MET A 1 23.73 -14.20 5.68
N THR A 2 23.22 -13.03 5.37
CA THR A 2 23.00 -11.95 6.34
C THR A 2 21.52 -11.87 6.68
N PHE A 3 21.19 -11.40 7.88
CA PHE A 3 19.81 -11.28 8.37
C PHE A 3 18.89 -10.51 7.41
N VAL A 4 19.42 -9.48 6.74
CA VAL A 4 18.69 -8.64 5.77
C VAL A 4 18.22 -9.44 4.54
N SER A 5 19.05 -10.38 4.05
CA SER A 5 18.69 -11.22 2.90
C SER A 5 17.55 -12.19 3.26
N LEU A 6 17.59 -12.78 4.45
CA LEU A 6 16.53 -13.67 4.94
C LEU A 6 15.21 -12.90 5.18
N ALA A 7 15.31 -11.67 5.70
CA ALA A 7 14.15 -10.80 5.90
C ALA A 7 13.48 -10.42 4.57
N SER A 8 14.26 -10.09 3.54
CA SER A 8 13.74 -9.80 2.20
C SER A 8 13.03 -11.02 1.59
N GLU A 9 13.63 -12.21 1.66
CA GLU A 9 13.00 -13.44 1.15
C GLU A 9 11.69 -13.76 1.86
N THR A 10 11.63 -13.54 3.17
CA THR A 10 10.39 -13.73 3.94
C THR A 10 9.33 -12.69 3.58
N LEU A 11 9.74 -11.44 3.33
CA LEU A 11 8.87 -10.38 2.85
C LEU A 11 8.32 -10.71 1.44
N ASP A 12 9.15 -11.35 0.62
CA ASP A 12 8.78 -11.82 -0.70
C ASP A 12 7.62 -12.82 -0.63
N VAL A 13 7.73 -13.80 0.26
CA VAL A 13 6.66 -14.77 0.54
C VAL A 13 5.42 -14.09 1.12
N ALA A 14 5.58 -13.12 2.02
CA ALA A 14 4.44 -12.45 2.65
C ALA A 14 3.55 -11.72 1.64
N PHE A 15 4.10 -10.96 0.67
CA PHE A 15 3.22 -10.34 -0.35
C PHE A 15 2.85 -11.30 -1.49
N ALA A 16 3.55 -12.42 -1.66
CA ALA A 16 3.06 -13.48 -2.54
C ALA A 16 1.74 -14.05 -1.98
N GLU A 17 1.69 -14.31 -0.66
CA GLU A 17 0.54 -14.92 0.00
C GLU A 17 -0.59 -13.92 0.31
N PHE A 18 -0.26 -12.75 0.86
CA PHE A 18 -1.23 -11.78 1.38
C PHE A 18 -1.33 -10.49 0.57
N GLY A 19 -0.46 -10.32 -0.42
CA GLY A 19 -0.50 -9.15 -1.30
C GLY A 19 -1.69 -9.21 -2.25
N VAL A 20 -2.23 -8.04 -2.56
CA VAL A 20 -3.17 -7.83 -3.66
C VAL A 20 -2.48 -7.04 -4.77
N ASP A 21 -2.92 -7.26 -6.00
CA ASP A 21 -2.41 -6.51 -7.14
C ASP A 21 -2.88 -5.06 -7.05
N ALA A 22 -1.94 -4.14 -7.17
CA ALA A 22 -2.20 -2.73 -7.09
C ALA A 22 -1.43 -1.97 -8.18
N LEU A 23 -1.97 -0.82 -8.57
CA LEU A 23 -1.32 0.11 -9.49
C LEU A 23 -0.94 1.38 -8.73
N TYR A 24 0.35 1.64 -8.57
CA TYR A 24 0.84 2.88 -8.01
C TYR A 24 1.09 3.90 -9.14
N THR A 25 0.48 5.07 -9.03
CA THR A 25 0.62 6.17 -9.99
C THR A 25 1.15 7.41 -9.28
N PRO A 26 2.43 7.75 -9.46
CA PRO A 26 3.00 8.97 -8.90
C PRO A 26 2.44 10.21 -9.60
N GLN A 27 2.40 11.35 -8.89
CA GLN A 27 1.97 12.62 -9.47
C GLN A 27 2.87 13.02 -10.67
N GLY A 28 2.35 12.85 -11.89
CA GLY A 28 3.05 13.20 -13.13
C GLY A 28 4.10 12.19 -13.60
N GLY A 29 4.12 10.97 -13.05
CA GLY A 29 5.00 9.90 -13.51
C GLY A 29 4.27 8.75 -14.19
N THR A 30 5.00 7.66 -14.44
CA THR A 30 4.45 6.44 -15.05
C THR A 30 3.93 5.50 -13.97
N SER A 31 2.76 4.92 -14.18
CA SER A 31 2.17 3.95 -13.27
C SER A 31 2.99 2.66 -13.22
N VAL A 32 3.11 2.08 -12.03
CA VAL A 32 3.87 0.86 -11.76
C VAL A 32 2.94 -0.17 -11.10
N ASN A 33 2.91 -1.39 -11.63
CA ASN A 33 2.22 -2.51 -10.99
C ASN A 33 3.04 -2.97 -9.79
N ILE A 34 2.39 -3.08 -8.63
CA ILE A 34 3.01 -3.43 -7.36
C ILE A 34 2.13 -4.42 -6.60
N ARG A 35 2.65 -4.97 -5.51
CA ARG A 35 1.87 -5.73 -4.53
C ARG A 35 1.67 -4.88 -3.28
N ALA A 36 0.42 -4.75 -2.83
CA ALA A 36 0.08 -4.04 -1.60
C ALA A 36 -0.55 -5.02 -0.59
N ILE A 37 -0.29 -4.83 0.69
CA ILE A 37 -0.99 -5.54 1.77
C ILE A 37 -1.87 -4.53 2.50
N ALA A 38 -3.16 -4.83 2.66
CA ALA A 38 -4.07 -4.00 3.45
C ALA A 38 -3.91 -4.33 4.95
N THR A 39 -3.39 -3.39 5.74
CA THR A 39 -3.04 -3.64 7.16
C THR A 39 -4.18 -3.27 8.12
N ARG A 40 -5.12 -2.41 7.69
CA ARG A 40 -6.38 -2.14 8.39
C ARG A 40 -7.55 -2.30 7.43
N PRO A 41 -8.17 -3.49 7.39
CA PRO A 41 -9.39 -3.71 6.65
C PRO A 41 -10.56 -3.21 7.51
N ASP A 42 -10.74 -1.90 7.67
CA ASP A 42 -12.09 -1.46 8.02
C ASP A 42 -12.96 -1.76 6.79
N GLU A 43 -13.76 -2.80 6.96
CA GLU A 43 -14.65 -3.41 6.00
C GLU A 43 -15.59 -2.37 5.35
N ILE A 44 -15.57 -2.26 4.02
CA ILE A 44 -16.73 -1.79 3.26
C ILE A 44 -16.98 -2.75 2.09
N VAL A 45 -17.63 -3.88 2.41
CA VAL A 45 -18.56 -4.49 1.46
C VAL A 45 -19.92 -3.82 1.71
N GLY A 46 -20.25 -2.81 0.92
CA GLY A 46 -21.51 -2.07 0.99
C GLY A 46 -22.31 -2.21 -0.30
N PHE A 47 -23.14 -3.26 -0.40
CA PHE A 47 -24.24 -3.30 -1.36
C PHE A 47 -25.42 -2.51 -0.76
N GLY A 48 -25.66 -1.29 -1.25
CA GLY A 48 -26.85 -0.49 -0.91
C GLY A 48 -26.61 0.72 0.01
N ASP A 49 -27.47 1.73 -0.19
CA ASP A 49 -27.35 3.13 0.20
C ASP A 49 -26.96 3.41 1.66
N THR A 50 -25.84 4.15 1.78
CA THR A 50 -25.45 5.03 2.89
C THR A 50 -24.85 4.39 4.14
N ARG A 51 -23.51 4.43 4.23
CA ARG A 51 -22.77 4.62 5.49
C ARG A 51 -21.52 5.46 5.24
N VAL A 52 -21.44 6.62 5.90
CA VAL A 52 -20.24 7.46 5.96
C VAL A 52 -19.46 7.00 7.20
N HIS A 53 -18.29 6.38 7.01
CA HIS A 53 -17.30 6.12 8.05
C HIS A 53 -15.95 6.63 7.54
N ALA A 54 -15.15 7.23 8.41
CA ALA A 54 -13.91 7.91 8.03
C ALA A 54 -12.97 6.94 7.30
N GLU A 55 -12.88 7.11 5.98
CA GLU A 55 -12.48 6.12 4.98
C GLU A 55 -10.95 6.02 4.83
N THR A 56 -10.21 6.12 5.95
CA THR A 56 -8.76 6.06 5.93
C THR A 56 -8.29 4.60 5.86
N ALA A 57 -7.74 4.19 4.72
CA ALA A 57 -7.19 2.86 4.50
C ALA A 57 -5.66 2.87 4.67
N LEU A 58 -5.13 1.89 5.42
CA LEU A 58 -3.70 1.68 5.58
C LEU A 58 -3.22 0.55 4.67
N PHE A 59 -2.24 0.87 3.83
CA PHE A 59 -1.58 -0.09 2.94
C PHE A 59 -0.09 -0.19 3.22
N GLU A 60 0.44 -1.39 3.12
CA GLU A 60 1.87 -1.67 3.14
C GLU A 60 2.37 -2.01 1.74
N ILE A 61 3.37 -1.29 1.26
CA ILE A 61 4.00 -1.52 -0.06
C ILE A 61 5.51 -1.71 0.07
N ARG A 62 6.13 -2.38 -0.90
CA ARG A 62 7.57 -2.66 -0.86
C ARG A 62 8.40 -1.47 -1.33
N VAL A 63 9.50 -1.21 -0.62
CA VAL A 63 10.50 -0.21 -1.02
C VAL A 63 11.19 -0.59 -2.34
N SER A 64 11.29 -1.88 -2.63
CA SER A 64 11.87 -2.39 -3.88
C SER A 64 11.03 -2.05 -5.12
N GLU A 65 9.71 -1.93 -4.94
CA GLU A 65 8.77 -1.58 -6.02
C GLU A 65 8.59 -0.06 -6.11
N VAL A 66 8.45 0.61 -4.97
CA VAL A 66 8.31 2.07 -4.89
C VAL A 66 9.33 2.64 -3.91
N SER A 67 10.34 3.32 -4.45
CA SER A 67 11.45 3.84 -3.65
C SER A 67 11.07 5.06 -2.80
N GLN A 68 10.18 5.92 -3.30
CA GLN A 68 9.81 7.20 -2.68
C GLN A 68 8.34 7.55 -2.95
N PRO A 69 7.37 6.88 -2.29
CA PRO A 69 5.98 7.30 -2.31
C PRO A 69 5.85 8.69 -1.67
N ARG A 70 4.85 9.47 -2.11
CA ARG A 70 4.60 10.83 -1.63
C ARG A 70 3.10 11.06 -1.37
N PRO A 71 2.76 11.98 -0.47
CA PRO A 71 1.39 12.47 -0.36
C PRO A 71 0.89 12.99 -1.71
N GLY A 72 -0.33 12.61 -2.07
CA GLY A 72 -0.99 12.96 -3.33
C GLY A 72 -0.78 11.98 -4.47
N ASP A 73 0.10 10.98 -4.33
CA ASP A 73 0.16 9.87 -5.28
C ASP A 73 -1.09 9.00 -5.18
N LEU A 74 -1.38 8.28 -6.27
CA LEU A 74 -2.55 7.42 -6.38
C LEU A 74 -2.16 5.94 -6.27
N LEU A 75 -2.95 5.18 -5.55
CA LEU A 75 -2.88 3.73 -5.43
C LEU A 75 -4.23 3.15 -5.81
N THR A 76 -4.29 2.42 -6.93
CA THR A 76 -5.50 1.71 -7.35
C THR A 76 -5.41 0.26 -6.89
N VAL A 77 -6.37 -0.21 -6.10
CA VAL A 77 -6.44 -1.59 -5.58
C VAL A 77 -7.82 -2.15 -5.90
N ASP A 78 -7.90 -3.32 -6.55
CA ASP A 78 -9.17 -3.94 -6.96
C ASP A 78 -10.12 -3.01 -7.75
N GLY A 79 -9.56 -2.03 -8.47
CA GLY A 79 -10.31 -1.03 -9.23
C GLY A 79 -10.85 0.15 -8.42
N ALA A 80 -10.55 0.23 -7.12
CA ALA A 80 -10.80 1.39 -6.26
C ALA A 80 -9.56 2.28 -6.16
N ASP A 81 -9.76 3.58 -6.28
CA ASP A 81 -8.70 4.59 -6.28
C ASP A 81 -8.49 5.19 -4.89
N HIS A 82 -7.26 5.09 -4.38
CA HIS A 82 -6.86 5.61 -3.08
C HIS A 82 -5.74 6.64 -3.21
N ILE A 83 -5.94 7.84 -2.67
CA ILE A 83 -4.95 8.92 -2.65
C ILE A 83 -4.17 8.87 -1.33
N ILE A 84 -2.85 8.87 -1.41
CA ILE A 84 -1.96 8.96 -0.24
C ILE A 84 -2.13 10.34 0.41
N GLN A 85 -2.44 10.39 1.70
CA GLN A 85 -2.75 11.64 2.41
C GLN A 85 -1.63 12.10 3.35
N GLY A 86 -1.07 11.14 4.07
CA GLY A 86 -0.01 11.36 5.05
C GLY A 86 1.37 11.13 4.47
N GLU A 87 2.39 11.60 5.18
CA GLU A 87 3.78 11.25 4.85
C GLU A 87 3.97 9.74 5.02
N PRO A 88 4.45 9.01 3.99
CA PRO A 88 4.70 7.58 4.10
C PRO A 88 5.67 7.26 5.23
N GLU A 89 5.29 6.33 6.10
CA GLU A 89 6.10 5.97 7.27
C GLU A 89 6.89 4.69 7.00
N ARG A 90 8.18 4.69 7.32
CA ARG A 90 8.99 3.46 7.39
C ARG A 90 8.90 2.90 8.81
N ARG A 91 7.92 2.04 9.06
CA ARG A 91 7.69 1.46 10.39
C ARG A 91 8.63 0.30 10.74
N ASP A 92 9.36 -0.25 9.77
CA ASP A 92 10.25 -1.37 10.02
C ASP A 92 11.73 -0.94 10.19
N PRO A 93 12.48 -1.54 11.15
CA PRO A 93 13.88 -1.19 11.40
C PRO A 93 14.82 -1.49 10.22
N HIS A 94 14.40 -2.33 9.28
CA HIS A 94 15.15 -2.68 8.07
C HIS A 94 14.76 -1.82 6.86
N ARG A 95 13.75 -0.95 7.01
CA ARG A 95 13.22 -0.04 6.00
C ARG A 95 12.90 -0.73 4.68
N LEU A 96 12.25 -1.89 4.75
CA LEU A 96 11.86 -2.71 3.59
C LEU A 96 10.44 -2.41 3.10
N VAL A 97 9.60 -1.79 3.95
CA VAL A 97 8.20 -1.52 3.65
C VAL A 97 7.87 -0.04 3.92
N TRP A 98 6.96 0.48 3.13
CA TRP A 98 6.26 1.74 3.39
C TRP A 98 4.87 1.47 3.93
N ALA A 99 4.51 2.12 5.03
CA ALA A 99 3.13 2.24 5.47
C ALA A 99 2.54 3.51 4.86
N LEU A 100 1.46 3.34 4.11
CA LEU A 100 0.74 4.40 3.40
C LEU A 100 -0.59 4.65 4.10
N ASP A 101 -0.81 5.91 4.47
CA ASP A 101 -2.10 6.42 4.93
C ASP A 101 -2.84 7.00 3.71
N THR A 102 -3.97 6.40 3.36
CA THR A 102 -4.71 6.72 2.14
C THR A 102 -6.18 7.02 2.42
N ARG A 103 -6.81 7.84 1.56
CA ARG A 103 -8.27 7.97 1.46
C ARG A 103 -8.73 7.57 0.06
N PRO A 104 -9.99 7.18 -0.14
CA PRO A 104 -10.59 7.14 -1.46
C PRO A 104 -10.53 8.51 -2.16
N ALA A 105 -10.37 8.43 -3.48
CA ALA A 105 -10.17 9.57 -4.38
C ALA A 105 -11.37 10.53 -4.41
#